data_AF-A0A944WUN1-F1
#
_entry.id   AF-A0A944WUN1-F1
#
_cell.length_a   1.000
_cell.length_b   1.000
_cell.length_c   1.000
_cell.angle_alpha   90.00
_cell.angle_beta   90.00
_cell.angle_gamma   90.00
#
_symmetry.space_group_name_H-M   'P 1'
#
loop_
_entity.id
_entity.type
_entity.pdbx_description
1 polymer ?
#
loop_
_entity_poly.entity_id
_entity_poly.type
_entity_poly.pdbx_seq_one_letter_code
_entity_poly.pdbx_strand_id
1 'polypeptide(L)'
;MSEKLFSALSIVELLEAQDGKLVGNVSCEAVGHLLAELNNHICKQVLGEAPGFAIYLGPDNERTNAIKDLYGPTLPINFVLSEMGEEMERAISLFRPDLVEDAGISSYKFAPVEGRTVGQRPTDDGHMLYVVEPASMAQDTADLYRRKRETRQLFSLARRFEMPPELENFIAAHGRKIALISHKTIGGKDFVGSGAAKSFDPRNYLPTLKHLKDEGFQLVHFGREPYPEIYRAFDVIDYANSPLASFRNDLILASHAGFGLFGSSGISWFAEWMDMPFVMVNMWTIDSPPFSDKAVYLPTLARDLTSGDLVNFEKQLWFRQEHGVFFPHSVYEATDCSAEDILTATRECLEMERVGNVALTENQRRYQETVSAHPTSKQALSRISAAFADKHADLMTIELASDDQDAVPMTRAAVSA
;
A
#
# COMPACT_ATOMS: atom_id res chain seq x y z
N MET A 1 -11.44 -21.12 -25.19
CA MET A 1 -12.67 -20.44 -25.60
C MET A 1 -12.28 -19.42 -26.65
N SER A 2 -12.90 -19.44 -27.83
CA SER A 2 -12.66 -18.45 -28.89
C SER A 2 -12.88 -17.04 -28.36
N GLU A 3 -11.99 -16.11 -28.69
CA GLU A 3 -12.10 -14.67 -28.42
C GLU A 3 -13.45 -14.15 -28.91
N LYS A 4 -14.44 -14.11 -28.03
CA LYS A 4 -15.61 -13.26 -28.23
C LYS A 4 -15.10 -11.85 -27.96
N LEU A 5 -15.16 -10.99 -28.97
CA LEU A 5 -15.16 -9.55 -28.77
C LEU A 5 -16.33 -9.23 -27.83
N PHE A 6 -16.03 -9.02 -26.55
CA PHE A 6 -17.03 -8.58 -25.59
C PHE A 6 -17.26 -7.09 -25.83
N SER A 7 -18.48 -6.72 -26.22
CA SER A 7 -18.93 -5.32 -26.14
C SER A 7 -19.37 -5.00 -24.71
N ALA A 8 -19.46 -3.72 -24.35
CA ALA A 8 -20.04 -3.32 -23.05
C ALA A 8 -21.45 -3.88 -22.86
N LEU A 9 -22.26 -3.91 -23.93
CA LEU A 9 -23.60 -4.51 -23.91
C LEU A 9 -23.56 -6.01 -23.59
N SER A 10 -22.64 -6.75 -24.20
CA SER A 10 -22.49 -8.19 -23.94
C SER A 10 -22.04 -8.48 -22.50
N ILE A 11 -21.25 -7.59 -21.89
CA ILE A 11 -20.90 -7.70 -20.46
C ILE A 11 -22.11 -7.42 -19.58
N VAL A 12 -22.90 -6.38 -19.88
CA VAL A 12 -24.14 -6.07 -19.16
C VAL A 12 -25.11 -7.25 -19.20
N GLU A 13 -25.39 -7.79 -20.39
CA GLU A 13 -26.28 -8.95 -20.56
C GLU A 13 -25.80 -10.17 -19.75
N LEU A 14 -24.49 -10.40 -19.71
CA LEU A 14 -23.89 -11.49 -18.95
C LEU A 14 -24.03 -11.29 -17.43
N LEU A 15 -23.77 -10.08 -16.94
CA LEU A 15 -23.92 -9.74 -15.52
C LEU A 15 -25.37 -9.91 -15.08
N GLU A 16 -26.34 -9.43 -15.85
CA GLU A 16 -27.77 -9.60 -15.55
C GLU A 16 -28.19 -11.08 -15.54
N ALA A 17 -27.72 -11.86 -16.52
CA ALA A 17 -28.06 -13.27 -16.62
C ALA A 17 -27.49 -14.13 -15.48
N GLN A 18 -26.43 -13.66 -14.81
CA GLN A 18 -25.75 -14.38 -13.74
C GLN A 18 -25.99 -13.77 -12.34
N ASP A 19 -26.82 -12.74 -12.22
CA ASP A 19 -26.95 -11.93 -11.00
C ASP A 19 -25.56 -11.46 -10.47
N GLY A 20 -24.74 -11.00 -11.41
CA GLY A 20 -23.34 -10.69 -11.22
C GLY A 20 -23.04 -9.22 -11.01
N LYS A 21 -21.80 -8.93 -10.61
CA LYS A 21 -21.27 -7.56 -10.57
C LYS A 21 -19.98 -7.40 -11.35
N LEU A 22 -19.82 -6.23 -11.95
CA LEU A 22 -18.53 -5.71 -12.37
C LEU A 22 -17.78 -5.23 -11.13
N VAL A 23 -16.58 -5.78 -10.89
CA VAL A 23 -15.64 -5.27 -9.90
C VAL A 23 -15.06 -3.98 -10.47
N GLY A 24 -15.67 -2.86 -10.13
CA GLY A 24 -15.40 -1.56 -10.76
C GLY A 24 -14.75 -0.58 -9.79
N ASN A 25 -14.42 0.59 -10.34
CA ASN A 25 -13.73 1.67 -9.62
C ASN A 25 -12.37 1.21 -9.05
N VAL A 26 -11.76 0.26 -9.74
CA VAL A 26 -10.43 -0.24 -9.45
C VAL A 26 -9.42 0.72 -10.08
N SER A 27 -8.37 1.06 -9.34
CA SER A 27 -7.37 2.05 -9.72
C SER A 27 -6.65 1.69 -11.01
N CYS A 28 -6.67 2.61 -11.97
CA CYS A 28 -5.88 2.53 -13.21
C CYS A 28 -4.42 2.99 -13.05
N GLU A 29 -4.10 3.79 -12.03
CA GLU A 29 -2.81 4.48 -11.93
C GLU A 29 -1.74 3.72 -11.12
N ALA A 30 -2.12 2.92 -10.13
CA ALA A 30 -1.18 2.28 -9.20
C ALA A 30 -1.43 0.78 -9.04
N VAL A 31 -0.43 -0.03 -9.39
CA VAL A 31 -0.56 -1.50 -9.39
C VAL A 31 -0.80 -2.10 -8.01
N GLY A 32 -0.25 -1.47 -6.96
CA GLY A 32 -0.54 -1.84 -5.58
C GLY A 32 -2.02 -1.68 -5.23
N HIS A 33 -2.74 -0.77 -5.89
CA HIS A 33 -4.17 -0.60 -5.66
C HIS A 33 -4.99 -1.67 -6.38
N LEU A 34 -4.68 -1.99 -7.65
CA LEU A 34 -5.42 -3.04 -8.40
C LEU A 34 -5.54 -4.34 -7.61
N LEU A 35 -4.42 -4.90 -7.13
CA LEU A 35 -4.48 -6.13 -6.34
C LEU A 35 -5.09 -5.92 -4.94
N ALA A 36 -4.92 -4.75 -4.32
CA ALA A 36 -5.59 -4.43 -3.04
C ALA A 36 -7.11 -4.43 -3.18
N GLU A 37 -7.62 -3.93 -4.30
CA GLU A 37 -9.04 -3.75 -4.58
C GLU A 37 -9.66 -5.06 -5.05
N LEU A 38 -8.96 -5.85 -5.87
CA LEU A 38 -9.35 -7.24 -6.13
C LEU A 38 -9.38 -8.06 -4.82
N ASN A 39 -8.41 -7.88 -3.93
CA ASN A 39 -8.42 -8.49 -2.60
C ASN A 39 -9.61 -8.03 -1.75
N ASN A 40 -9.94 -6.74 -1.80
CA ASN A 40 -11.09 -6.19 -1.09
C ASN A 40 -12.39 -6.87 -1.54
N HIS A 41 -12.58 -7.00 -2.85
CA HIS A 41 -13.72 -7.72 -3.42
C HIS A 41 -13.78 -9.18 -2.94
N ILE A 42 -12.66 -9.90 -2.96
CA ILE A 42 -12.62 -11.29 -2.47
C ILE A 42 -12.99 -11.36 -0.99
N CYS A 43 -12.48 -10.43 -0.16
CA CYS A 43 -12.86 -10.40 1.25
C CYS A 43 -14.35 -10.11 1.42
N LYS A 44 -14.93 -9.21 0.63
CA LYS A 44 -16.38 -8.95 0.62
C LYS A 44 -17.15 -10.21 0.26
N GLN A 45 -16.74 -10.96 -0.77
CA GLN A 45 -17.42 -12.20 -1.17
C GLN A 45 -17.39 -13.25 -0.05
N VAL A 46 -16.23 -13.45 0.58
CA VAL A 46 -16.07 -14.38 1.71
C VAL A 46 -16.98 -14.02 2.88
N LEU A 47 -17.18 -12.73 3.13
CA LEU A 47 -18.04 -12.21 4.20
C LEU A 47 -19.52 -12.11 3.80
N GLY A 48 -19.88 -12.43 2.56
CA GLY A 48 -21.24 -12.28 2.04
C GLY A 48 -21.67 -10.83 1.77
N GLU A 49 -20.70 -9.90 1.66
CA GLU A 49 -20.90 -8.48 1.33
C GLU A 49 -20.85 -8.21 -0.19
N ALA A 50 -20.55 -9.21 -1.01
CA ALA A 50 -20.45 -9.15 -2.46
C ALA A 50 -21.06 -10.40 -3.13
N PRO A 51 -21.53 -10.33 -4.38
CA PRO A 51 -22.14 -11.46 -5.08
C PRO A 51 -21.13 -12.56 -5.38
N GLY A 52 -21.64 -13.76 -5.70
CA GLY A 52 -20.78 -14.89 -6.09
C GLY A 52 -20.18 -14.76 -7.50
N PHE A 53 -20.91 -14.21 -8.48
CA PHE A 53 -20.39 -14.03 -9.84
C PHE A 53 -19.84 -12.61 -10.03
N ALA A 54 -18.56 -12.53 -10.38
CA ALA A 54 -17.86 -11.27 -10.57
C ALA A 54 -17.04 -11.26 -11.86
N ILE A 55 -17.01 -10.10 -12.52
CA ILE A 55 -16.14 -9.81 -13.66
C ILE A 55 -15.20 -8.67 -13.28
N TYR A 56 -13.91 -8.83 -13.56
CA TYR A 56 -12.99 -7.70 -13.65
C TYR A 56 -12.74 -7.42 -15.13
N LEU A 57 -12.93 -6.16 -15.51
CA LEU A 57 -12.75 -5.67 -16.87
C LEU A 57 -11.57 -4.70 -16.85
N GLY A 58 -10.55 -4.98 -17.66
CA GLY A 58 -9.32 -4.19 -17.62
C GLY A 58 -8.59 -4.15 -18.95
N PRO A 59 -7.56 -3.30 -19.05
CA PRO A 59 -6.75 -3.17 -20.25
C PRO A 59 -5.95 -4.44 -20.52
N ASP A 60 -5.85 -4.83 -21.80
CA ASP A 60 -4.98 -5.91 -22.26
C ASP A 60 -3.52 -5.44 -22.33
N ASN A 61 -2.83 -5.45 -21.18
CA ASN A 61 -1.44 -5.04 -21.05
C ASN A 61 -0.62 -6.00 -20.17
N GLU A 62 0.70 -5.84 -20.16
CA GLU A 62 1.62 -6.74 -19.42
C GLU A 62 1.25 -6.91 -17.94
N ARG A 63 0.81 -5.84 -17.27
CA ARG A 63 0.52 -5.85 -15.84
C ARG A 63 -0.74 -6.65 -15.53
N THR A 64 -1.83 -6.34 -16.24
CA THR A 64 -3.12 -7.01 -16.03
C THR A 64 -3.07 -8.47 -16.45
N ASN A 65 -2.34 -8.78 -17.53
CA ASN A 65 -2.08 -10.15 -17.94
C ASN A 65 -1.28 -10.92 -16.89
N ALA A 66 -0.26 -10.33 -16.28
CA ALA A 66 0.49 -10.97 -15.21
C ALA A 66 -0.41 -11.34 -14.02
N ILE A 67 -1.35 -10.46 -13.62
CA ILE A 67 -2.32 -10.74 -12.56
C ILE A 67 -3.26 -11.87 -12.96
N LYS A 68 -3.87 -11.76 -14.14
CA LYS A 68 -4.77 -12.79 -14.68
C LYS A 68 -4.09 -14.16 -14.75
N ASP A 69 -2.87 -14.23 -15.24
CA ASP A 69 -2.15 -15.49 -15.40
C ASP A 69 -1.75 -16.11 -14.07
N LEU A 70 -1.23 -15.30 -13.14
CA LEU A 70 -0.71 -15.78 -11.86
C LEU A 70 -1.83 -16.06 -10.86
N TYR A 71 -2.83 -15.18 -10.80
CA TYR A 71 -3.91 -15.24 -9.80
C TYR A 71 -5.24 -15.71 -10.37
N GLY A 72 -5.57 -15.44 -11.63
CA GLY A 72 -6.87 -15.74 -12.23
C GLY A 72 -7.36 -17.19 -12.04
N PRO A 73 -6.50 -18.24 -12.14
CA PRO A 73 -6.93 -19.61 -11.87
C PRO A 73 -7.42 -19.88 -10.43
N THR A 74 -7.07 -19.00 -9.49
CA THR A 74 -7.40 -19.14 -8.06
C THR A 74 -8.36 -18.08 -7.54
N LEU A 75 -8.63 -17.03 -8.32
CA LEU A 75 -9.53 -15.98 -7.90
C LEU A 75 -10.97 -16.28 -8.37
N PRO A 76 -11.97 -16.01 -7.52
CA PRO A 76 -13.39 -16.10 -7.89
C PRO A 76 -13.84 -14.92 -8.78
N ILE A 77 -12.98 -14.48 -9.71
CA ILE A 77 -13.19 -13.32 -10.57
C ILE A 77 -12.90 -13.72 -12.01
N ASN A 78 -13.85 -13.43 -12.91
CA ASN A 78 -13.67 -13.65 -14.33
C ASN A 78 -12.96 -12.44 -14.95
N PHE A 79 -11.75 -12.64 -15.45
CA PHE A 79 -11.00 -11.59 -16.13
C PHE A 79 -11.43 -11.45 -17.59
N VAL A 80 -11.88 -10.27 -17.97
CA VAL A 80 -12.11 -9.87 -19.36
C VAL A 80 -11.13 -8.75 -19.69
N LEU A 81 -10.15 -9.05 -20.55
CA LEU A 81 -9.13 -8.08 -20.95
C LEU A 81 -9.39 -7.64 -22.39
N SER A 82 -9.29 -6.34 -22.63
CA SER A 82 -9.52 -5.71 -23.93
C SER A 82 -8.76 -4.39 -24.02
N GLU A 83 -8.35 -3.99 -25.21
CA GLU A 83 -7.83 -2.62 -25.44
C GLU A 83 -8.87 -1.55 -25.06
N MET A 84 -10.16 -1.86 -25.15
CA MET A 84 -11.27 -0.99 -24.74
C MET A 84 -11.77 -1.25 -23.31
N GLY A 85 -11.05 -2.05 -22.52
CA GLY A 85 -11.52 -2.52 -21.21
C GLY A 85 -11.91 -1.38 -20.27
N GLU A 86 -11.05 -0.38 -20.12
CA GLU A 86 -11.31 0.78 -19.25
C GLU A 86 -12.48 1.64 -19.74
N GLU A 87 -12.60 1.85 -21.05
CA GLU A 87 -13.74 2.58 -21.63
C GLU A 87 -15.06 1.85 -21.39
N MET A 88 -15.05 0.52 -21.54
CA MET A 88 -16.21 -0.31 -21.26
C MET A 88 -16.55 -0.33 -19.77
N GLU A 89 -15.57 -0.44 -18.87
CA GLU A 89 -15.77 -0.37 -17.42
C GLU A 89 -16.41 0.96 -17.04
N ARG A 90 -15.87 2.06 -17.55
CA ARG A 90 -16.39 3.41 -17.35
C ARG A 90 -17.81 3.56 -17.86
N ALA A 91 -18.10 3.06 -19.06
CA ALA A 91 -19.45 3.12 -19.64
C ALA A 91 -20.47 2.37 -18.77
N ILE A 92 -20.13 1.16 -18.32
CA ILE A 92 -20.99 0.37 -17.43
C ILE A 92 -21.16 1.08 -16.09
N SER A 93 -20.08 1.59 -15.49
CA SER A 93 -20.12 2.29 -14.21
C SER A 93 -20.97 3.57 -14.24
N LEU A 94 -21.02 4.27 -15.38
CA LEU A 94 -21.83 5.48 -15.54
C LEU A 94 -23.31 5.19 -15.85
N PHE A 95 -23.59 4.20 -16.71
CA PHE A 95 -24.93 3.97 -17.23
C PHE A 95 -25.68 2.82 -16.57
N ARG A 96 -24.97 1.91 -15.89
CA ARG A 96 -25.48 0.76 -15.13
C ARG A 96 -24.76 0.63 -13.79
N PRO A 97 -24.78 1.68 -12.93
CA PRO A 97 -24.15 1.62 -11.61
C PRO A 97 -24.75 0.52 -10.72
N ASP A 98 -25.99 0.10 -10.99
CA ASP A 98 -26.64 -1.04 -10.36
C ASP A 98 -25.92 -2.37 -10.62
N LEU A 99 -25.09 -2.49 -11.66
CA LEU A 99 -24.30 -3.69 -11.97
C LEU A 99 -22.84 -3.58 -11.48
N VAL A 100 -22.46 -2.47 -10.85
CA VAL A 100 -21.09 -2.24 -10.40
C VAL A 100 -20.99 -2.40 -8.90
N GLU A 101 -19.97 -3.12 -8.47
CA GLU A 101 -19.53 -3.14 -7.08
C GLU A 101 -18.28 -2.29 -6.97
N ASP A 102 -18.33 -1.23 -6.16
CA ASP A 102 -17.13 -0.47 -5.80
C ASP A 102 -16.25 -1.33 -4.88
N ALA A 103 -15.14 -1.81 -5.44
CA ALA A 103 -14.08 -2.49 -4.70
C ALA A 103 -12.91 -1.55 -4.37
N GLY A 104 -12.94 -0.33 -4.91
CA GLY A 104 -11.84 0.61 -4.93
C GLY A 104 -11.60 1.31 -3.60
N ILE A 105 -10.35 1.31 -3.15
CA ILE A 105 -9.86 2.12 -2.03
C ILE A 105 -9.08 3.36 -2.51
N SER A 106 -8.82 3.42 -3.82
CA SER A 106 -8.26 4.59 -4.50
C SER A 106 -9.23 5.77 -4.47
N SER A 107 -8.69 6.98 -4.32
CA SER A 107 -9.46 8.22 -4.49
C SER A 107 -9.92 8.43 -5.93
N TYR A 108 -9.27 7.81 -6.90
CA TYR A 108 -9.63 7.87 -8.31
C TYR A 108 -10.65 6.81 -8.69
N LYS A 109 -11.73 7.22 -9.35
CA LYS A 109 -12.91 6.42 -9.71
C LYS A 109 -13.28 6.67 -11.17
N PHE A 110 -13.79 5.66 -11.86
CA PHE A 110 -14.27 5.79 -13.25
C PHE A 110 -15.69 6.39 -13.32
N ALA A 111 -16.44 6.31 -12.24
CA ALA A 111 -17.76 6.91 -12.10
C ALA A 111 -17.94 7.59 -10.73
N PRO A 112 -18.91 8.51 -10.58
CA PRO A 112 -19.29 9.06 -9.29
C PRO A 112 -19.66 7.94 -8.31
N VAL A 113 -19.28 8.10 -7.05
CA VAL A 113 -19.71 7.21 -5.96
C VAL A 113 -20.89 7.85 -5.27
N GLU A 114 -22.00 7.11 -5.16
CA GLU A 114 -23.22 7.61 -4.52
C GLU A 114 -22.96 8.07 -3.08
N GLY A 115 -23.54 9.23 -2.72
CA GLY A 115 -23.39 9.79 -1.38
C GLY A 115 -22.05 10.46 -1.08
N ARG A 116 -21.17 10.65 -2.08
CA ARG A 116 -19.85 11.26 -1.87
C ARG A 116 -19.64 12.53 -2.68
N THR A 117 -18.86 13.44 -2.09
CA THR A 117 -18.31 14.59 -2.81
C THR A 117 -17.23 14.10 -3.76
N VAL A 118 -17.39 14.39 -5.05
CA VAL A 118 -16.44 14.01 -6.10
C VAL A 118 -15.99 15.23 -6.88
N GLY A 119 -14.68 15.40 -6.96
CA GLY A 119 -14.04 16.25 -7.96
C GLY A 119 -13.90 15.53 -9.29
N GLN A 120 -13.41 16.23 -10.31
CA GLN A 120 -13.08 15.64 -11.61
C GLN A 120 -11.66 16.02 -12.01
N ARG A 121 -10.93 15.07 -12.59
CA ARG A 121 -9.56 15.27 -13.08
C ARG A 121 -9.39 14.64 -14.47
N PRO A 122 -8.89 15.38 -15.47
CA PRO A 122 -8.51 14.78 -16.74
C PRO A 122 -7.25 13.94 -16.56
N THR A 123 -7.19 12.80 -17.25
CA THR A 123 -6.00 11.96 -17.40
C THR A 123 -5.23 12.34 -18.65
N ASP A 124 -3.96 11.91 -18.74
CA ASP A 124 -3.07 12.22 -19.87
C ASP A 124 -3.55 11.60 -21.20
N ASP A 125 -4.35 10.53 -21.12
CA ASP A 125 -5.02 9.87 -22.26
C ASP A 125 -6.36 10.52 -22.65
N GLY A 126 -6.75 11.61 -21.98
CA GLY A 126 -7.93 12.40 -22.31
C GLY A 126 -9.25 11.89 -21.72
N HIS A 127 -9.22 10.90 -20.82
CA HIS A 127 -10.38 10.52 -20.04
C HIS A 127 -10.58 11.42 -18.82
N MET A 128 -11.78 11.34 -18.20
CA MET A 128 -12.10 12.07 -16.97
C MET A 128 -12.25 11.05 -15.85
N LEU A 129 -11.45 11.21 -14.79
CA LEU A 129 -11.60 10.47 -13.54
C LEU A 129 -12.38 11.31 -12.53
N TYR A 130 -13.13 10.63 -11.67
CA TYR A 130 -13.75 11.21 -10.50
C TYR A 130 -12.81 11.06 -9.31
N VAL A 131 -12.64 12.12 -8.53
CA VAL A 131 -11.71 12.14 -7.39
C VAL A 131 -12.52 12.29 -6.11
N VAL A 132 -12.58 11.23 -5.31
CA VAL A 132 -13.19 11.22 -3.99
C VAL A 132 -12.23 11.87 -2.99
N GLU A 133 -12.76 12.70 -2.10
CA GLU A 133 -11.97 13.35 -1.06
C GLU A 133 -11.35 12.32 -0.09
N PRO A 134 -10.06 12.44 0.29
CA PRO A 134 -9.39 11.48 1.16
C PRO A 134 -10.11 11.23 2.50
N ALA A 135 -10.73 12.26 3.08
CA ALA A 135 -11.50 12.13 4.32
C ALA A 135 -12.68 11.15 4.18
N SER A 136 -13.30 11.10 2.99
CA SER A 136 -14.37 10.15 2.69
C SER A 136 -13.87 8.72 2.42
N MET A 137 -12.55 8.51 2.34
CA MET A 137 -11.91 7.22 2.07
C MET A 137 -11.34 6.55 3.31
N ALA A 138 -11.26 7.27 4.44
CA ALA A 138 -10.76 6.72 5.70
C ALA A 138 -11.59 5.50 6.15
N GLN A 139 -12.92 5.60 6.07
CA GLN A 139 -13.80 4.48 6.44
C GLN A 139 -13.63 3.29 5.49
N ASP A 140 -13.49 3.50 4.18
CA ASP A 140 -13.28 2.41 3.22
C ASP A 140 -11.98 1.65 3.47
N THR A 141 -10.92 2.38 3.81
CA THR A 141 -9.62 1.76 4.15
C THR A 141 -9.72 1.01 5.48
N ALA A 142 -10.42 1.58 6.47
CA ALA A 142 -10.69 0.90 7.74
C ALA A 142 -11.52 -0.37 7.54
N ASP A 143 -12.53 -0.34 6.68
CA ASP A 143 -13.36 -1.49 6.32
C ASP A 143 -12.54 -2.55 5.61
N LEU A 144 -11.65 -2.17 4.69
CA LEU A 144 -10.70 -3.11 4.09
C LEU A 144 -9.85 -3.79 5.17
N TYR A 145 -9.32 -3.04 6.14
CA TYR A 145 -8.48 -3.60 7.20
C TYR A 145 -9.28 -4.55 8.09
N ARG A 146 -10.50 -4.17 8.47
CA ARG A 146 -11.43 -5.04 9.18
C ARG A 146 -11.67 -6.33 8.40
N ARG A 147 -12.02 -6.23 7.11
CA ARG A 147 -12.26 -7.38 6.23
C ARG A 147 -11.04 -8.29 6.17
N LYS A 148 -9.84 -7.74 5.90
CA LYS A 148 -8.57 -8.49 5.90
C LYS A 148 -8.35 -9.23 7.22
N ARG A 149 -8.72 -8.62 8.35
CA ARG A 149 -8.61 -9.25 9.68
C ARG A 149 -9.53 -10.44 9.83
N GLU A 150 -10.79 -10.30 9.43
CA GLU A 150 -11.81 -11.34 9.54
C GLU A 150 -11.56 -12.50 8.55
N THR A 151 -10.99 -12.21 7.39
CA THR A 151 -10.73 -13.20 6.33
C THR A 151 -9.29 -13.70 6.31
N ARG A 152 -8.46 -13.36 7.30
CA ARG A 152 -7.02 -13.63 7.31
C ARG A 152 -6.63 -15.10 7.08
N GLN A 153 -7.46 -16.05 7.49
CA GLN A 153 -7.20 -17.47 7.28
C GLN A 153 -7.45 -17.94 5.83
N LEU A 154 -8.03 -17.07 5.00
CA LEU A 154 -8.49 -17.33 3.65
C LEU A 154 -7.77 -16.44 2.62
N PHE A 155 -6.58 -15.90 2.95
CA PHE A 155 -5.78 -15.05 2.06
C PHE A 155 -5.46 -15.79 0.74
N SER A 156 -6.33 -15.63 -0.25
CA SER A 156 -6.24 -16.30 -1.56
C SER A 156 -5.06 -15.80 -2.41
N LEU A 157 -4.50 -14.64 -2.05
CA LEU A 157 -3.34 -14.04 -2.72
C LEU A 157 -1.99 -14.51 -2.16
N ALA A 158 -1.96 -15.11 -0.97
CA ALA A 158 -0.73 -15.61 -0.34
C ALA A 158 -0.30 -16.94 -0.98
N ARG A 159 0.34 -16.86 -2.15
CA ARG A 159 0.79 -18.06 -2.87
C ARG A 159 2.17 -17.89 -3.45
N ARG A 160 2.89 -19.00 -3.49
CA ARG A 160 4.19 -19.10 -4.14
C ARG A 160 4.01 -19.37 -5.63
N PHE A 161 4.68 -18.58 -6.46
CA PHE A 161 4.71 -18.79 -7.90
C PHE A 161 5.94 -19.60 -8.31
N GLU A 162 5.90 -20.20 -9.49
CA GLU A 162 7.10 -20.84 -10.04
C GLU A 162 8.12 -19.75 -10.43
N MET A 163 9.36 -19.89 -9.96
CA MET A 163 10.44 -18.96 -10.31
C MET A 163 11.11 -19.41 -11.61
N PRO A 164 11.13 -18.57 -12.67
CA PRO A 164 11.84 -18.90 -13.89
C PRO A 164 13.33 -19.14 -13.62
N PRO A 165 13.98 -20.15 -14.23
CA PRO A 165 15.39 -20.44 -13.99
C PRO A 165 16.32 -19.26 -14.30
N GLU A 166 15.99 -18.44 -15.31
CA GLU A 166 16.73 -17.23 -15.66
C GLU A 166 16.71 -16.21 -14.51
N LEU A 167 15.55 -16.04 -13.87
CA LEU A 167 15.38 -15.15 -12.72
C LEU A 167 16.12 -15.67 -11.49
N GLU A 168 15.98 -16.98 -11.20
CA GLU A 168 16.65 -17.61 -10.06
C GLU A 168 18.18 -17.50 -10.17
N ASN A 169 18.71 -17.76 -11.37
CA ASN A 169 20.14 -17.64 -11.66
C ASN A 169 20.61 -16.18 -11.59
N PHE A 170 19.82 -15.24 -12.12
CA PHE A 170 20.17 -13.82 -12.08
C PHE A 170 20.26 -13.28 -10.65
N ILE A 171 19.28 -13.61 -9.80
CA ILE A 171 19.31 -13.19 -8.39
C ILE A 171 20.22 -14.08 -7.53
N ALA A 172 20.88 -15.08 -8.12
CA ALA A 172 21.76 -16.02 -7.42
C ALA A 172 21.13 -16.62 -6.15
N ALA A 173 19.81 -16.84 -6.10
CA ALA A 173 19.15 -17.24 -4.87
C ALA A 173 19.70 -18.59 -4.37
N HIS A 174 19.75 -19.61 -5.24
CA HIS A 174 20.34 -20.93 -4.97
C HIS A 174 19.97 -21.51 -3.58
N GLY A 175 18.70 -21.36 -3.18
CA GLY A 175 18.18 -21.83 -1.88
C GLY A 175 18.40 -20.89 -0.69
N ARG A 176 19.06 -19.73 -0.86
CA ARG A 176 19.17 -18.69 0.16
C ARG A 176 17.86 -17.92 0.35
N LYS A 177 17.64 -17.39 1.56
CA LYS A 177 16.53 -16.47 1.82
C LYS A 177 16.76 -15.18 1.03
N ILE A 178 15.71 -14.64 0.43
CA ILE A 178 15.78 -13.38 -0.33
C ILE A 178 15.28 -12.23 0.55
N ALA A 179 16.03 -11.14 0.59
CA ALA A 179 15.58 -9.86 1.15
C ALA A 179 15.39 -8.86 0.02
N LEU A 180 14.16 -8.35 -0.13
CA LEU A 180 13.84 -7.32 -1.11
C LEU A 180 14.11 -5.95 -0.52
N ILE A 181 14.92 -5.15 -1.21
CA ILE A 181 15.34 -3.81 -0.79
C ILE A 181 14.74 -2.80 -1.77
N SER A 182 13.85 -1.95 -1.30
CA SER A 182 13.36 -0.80 -2.07
C SER A 182 13.48 0.47 -1.24
N HIS A 183 13.66 1.60 -1.91
CA HIS A 183 13.61 2.92 -1.29
C HIS A 183 12.72 3.81 -2.13
N LYS A 184 12.59 5.10 -1.79
CA LYS A 184 11.84 6.07 -2.59
C LYS A 184 12.72 7.22 -2.98
N THR A 185 12.82 7.51 -4.27
CA THR A 185 13.43 8.73 -4.78
C THR A 185 12.32 9.65 -5.29
N ILE A 186 12.36 10.92 -4.90
CA ILE A 186 11.49 11.95 -5.45
C ILE A 186 12.23 12.50 -6.67
N GLY A 187 11.83 12.04 -7.85
CA GLY A 187 12.40 12.45 -9.12
C GLY A 187 11.84 13.79 -9.59
N GLY A 188 12.70 14.80 -9.76
CA GLY A 188 12.35 16.07 -10.40
C GLY A 188 11.33 16.93 -9.62
N LYS A 189 11.04 18.12 -10.15
CA LYS A 189 10.16 19.12 -9.49
C LYS A 189 8.68 18.70 -9.42
N ASP A 190 8.29 17.62 -10.11
CA ASP A 190 6.88 17.35 -10.41
C ASP A 190 6.38 15.96 -9.96
N PHE A 191 7.20 15.14 -9.30
CA PHE A 191 6.76 13.84 -8.76
C PHE A 191 7.08 13.66 -7.28
N VAL A 192 6.29 14.32 -6.43
CA VAL A 192 6.19 14.00 -5.00
C VAL A 192 5.29 12.77 -4.88
N GLY A 193 5.85 11.58 -4.70
CA GLY A 193 5.03 10.39 -4.46
C GLY A 193 4.20 10.56 -3.19
N SER A 194 2.92 10.17 -3.19
CA SER A 194 2.01 10.32 -2.04
C SER A 194 2.47 9.58 -0.78
N GLY A 195 3.38 8.61 -0.89
CA GLY A 195 3.84 7.80 0.24
C GLY A 195 5.05 8.36 1.01
N ALA A 196 5.93 9.14 0.37
CA ALA A 196 7.21 9.57 0.94
C ALA A 196 7.34 11.09 0.91
N ALA A 197 7.80 11.68 2.00
CA ALA A 197 7.92 13.12 2.12
C ALA A 197 9.18 13.68 1.44
N LYS A 198 10.28 12.92 1.32
CA LYS A 198 11.47 13.37 0.59
C LYS A 198 12.22 12.18 -0.03
N SER A 199 13.17 12.49 -0.92
CA SER A 199 14.10 11.49 -1.46
C SER A 199 14.88 10.83 -0.33
N PHE A 200 14.89 9.49 -0.34
CA PHE A 200 15.64 8.69 0.62
C PHE A 200 17.15 8.82 0.40
N ASP A 201 17.90 8.96 1.50
CA ASP A 201 19.36 8.84 1.47
C ASP A 201 19.77 7.35 1.55
N PRO A 202 20.30 6.75 0.47
CA PRO A 202 20.65 5.34 0.45
C PRO A 202 21.73 4.97 1.49
N ARG A 203 22.51 5.94 1.98
CA ARG A 203 23.51 5.70 3.04
C ARG A 203 22.88 5.21 4.34
N ASN A 204 21.62 5.53 4.58
CA ASN A 204 20.91 5.11 5.79
C ASN A 204 20.58 3.61 5.78
N TYR A 205 20.64 2.92 4.65
CA TYR A 205 20.46 1.47 4.61
C TYR A 205 21.74 0.67 4.86
N LEU A 206 22.93 1.26 4.74
CA LEU A 206 24.19 0.48 4.73
C LEU A 206 24.38 -0.42 5.97
N PRO A 207 24.13 0.04 7.22
CA PRO A 207 24.24 -0.84 8.39
C PRO A 207 23.25 -2.02 8.32
N THR A 208 22.05 -1.77 7.83
CA THR A 208 21.00 -2.79 7.66
C THR A 208 21.33 -3.78 6.57
N LEU A 209 21.86 -3.34 5.42
CA LEU A 209 22.32 -4.23 4.35
C LEU A 209 23.43 -5.14 4.84
N LYS A 210 24.38 -4.60 5.61
CA LYS A 210 25.42 -5.41 6.26
C LYS A 210 24.79 -6.47 7.16
N HIS A 211 23.86 -6.08 8.02
CA HIS A 211 23.21 -7.00 8.95
C HIS A 211 22.44 -8.11 8.22
N LEU A 212 21.64 -7.78 7.20
CA LEU A 212 20.90 -8.77 6.42
C LEU A 212 21.83 -9.75 5.69
N LYS A 213 22.98 -9.26 5.20
CA LYS A 213 24.02 -10.12 4.62
C LYS A 213 24.64 -11.06 5.66
N ASP A 214 24.95 -10.56 6.85
CA ASP A 214 25.46 -11.37 7.96
C ASP A 214 24.43 -12.45 8.39
N GLU A 215 23.13 -12.17 8.24
CA GLU A 215 22.00 -13.09 8.44
C GLU A 215 21.81 -14.09 7.28
N GLY A 216 22.66 -14.04 6.26
CA GLY A 216 22.66 -14.99 5.14
C GLY A 216 21.63 -14.71 4.05
N PHE A 217 21.01 -13.53 4.04
CA PHE A 217 20.10 -13.15 2.97
C PHE A 217 20.84 -12.85 1.66
N GLN A 218 20.24 -13.25 0.54
CA GLN A 218 20.53 -12.68 -0.76
C GLN A 218 19.75 -11.38 -0.91
N LEU A 219 20.48 -10.28 -1.06
CA LEU A 219 19.91 -8.94 -1.16
C LEU A 219 19.58 -8.64 -2.62
N VAL A 220 18.36 -8.20 -2.89
CA VAL A 220 17.89 -7.86 -4.23
C VAL A 220 17.28 -6.46 -4.18
N HIS A 221 17.84 -5.52 -4.94
CA HIS A 221 17.24 -4.21 -5.12
C HIS A 221 16.02 -4.33 -6.04
N PHE A 222 14.90 -3.89 -5.53
CA PHE A 222 13.56 -4.20 -6.02
C PHE A 222 12.75 -2.92 -6.25
N GLY A 223 11.90 -2.93 -7.29
CA GLY A 223 11.15 -1.76 -7.74
C GLY A 223 11.78 -1.11 -8.99
N ARG A 224 11.41 0.16 -9.24
CA ARG A 224 11.83 0.94 -10.43
C ARG A 224 12.56 2.23 -10.10
N GLU A 225 12.96 2.36 -8.84
CA GLU A 225 13.79 3.48 -8.39
C GLU A 225 15.23 3.25 -8.87
N PRO A 226 16.04 4.32 -9.07
CA PRO A 226 17.44 4.17 -9.43
C PRO A 226 18.22 3.29 -8.46
N TYR A 227 19.13 2.46 -8.97
CA TYR A 227 19.99 1.62 -8.14
C TYR A 227 21.11 2.46 -7.48
N PRO A 228 21.27 2.44 -6.14
CA PRO A 228 22.34 3.15 -5.48
C PRO A 228 23.66 2.38 -5.61
N GLU A 229 24.63 2.96 -6.30
CA GLU A 229 25.96 2.34 -6.53
C GLU A 229 26.67 1.88 -5.23
N ILE A 230 26.42 2.58 -4.12
CA ILE A 230 26.96 2.21 -2.79
C ILE A 230 26.45 0.85 -2.28
N TYR A 231 25.35 0.32 -2.82
CA TYR A 231 24.82 -0.99 -2.45
C TYR A 231 25.66 -2.15 -3.00
N ARG A 232 26.49 -1.92 -4.03
CA ARG A 232 27.40 -2.96 -4.57
C ARG A 232 28.38 -3.47 -3.52
N ALA A 233 28.79 -2.63 -2.58
CA ALA A 233 29.67 -3.03 -1.46
C ALA A 233 29.07 -4.14 -0.57
N PHE A 234 27.76 -4.38 -0.69
CA PHE A 234 27.02 -5.38 0.06
C PHE A 234 26.50 -6.52 -0.82
N ASP A 235 26.95 -6.62 -2.08
CA ASP A 235 26.49 -7.60 -3.07
C ASP A 235 24.95 -7.58 -3.29
N VAL A 236 24.35 -6.39 -3.20
CA VAL A 236 22.92 -6.21 -3.54
C VAL A 236 22.77 -6.30 -5.06
N ILE A 237 21.94 -7.24 -5.51
CA ILE A 237 21.70 -7.47 -6.93
C ILE A 237 20.78 -6.39 -7.49
N ASP A 238 21.23 -5.74 -8.56
CA ASP A 238 20.45 -4.74 -9.30
C ASP A 238 19.46 -5.41 -10.24
N TYR A 239 18.38 -5.97 -9.66
CA TYR A 239 17.28 -6.49 -10.45
C TYR A 239 16.45 -5.38 -11.09
N ALA A 240 16.30 -4.25 -10.41
CA ALA A 240 15.52 -3.10 -10.86
C ALA A 240 15.92 -2.60 -12.26
N ASN A 241 17.22 -2.59 -12.59
CA ASN A 241 17.73 -2.19 -13.91
C ASN A 241 18.05 -3.37 -14.84
N SER A 242 17.63 -4.60 -14.51
CA SER A 242 17.87 -5.77 -15.35
C SER A 242 16.84 -5.91 -16.47
N PRO A 243 17.14 -6.60 -17.58
CA PRO A 243 16.13 -6.96 -18.59
C PRO A 243 15.02 -7.88 -18.07
N LEU A 244 15.22 -8.49 -16.90
CA LEU A 244 14.24 -9.35 -16.24
C LEU A 244 13.25 -8.55 -15.38
N ALA A 245 13.49 -7.27 -15.18
CA ALA A 245 12.59 -6.34 -14.49
C ALA A 245 11.23 -6.28 -15.20
N SER A 246 10.24 -6.99 -14.68
CA SER A 246 8.86 -6.98 -15.17
C SER A 246 7.89 -7.06 -14.00
N PHE A 247 6.66 -6.61 -14.19
CA PHE A 247 5.67 -6.68 -13.11
C PHE A 247 5.39 -8.14 -12.73
N ARG A 248 5.35 -9.03 -13.73
CA ARG A 248 5.25 -10.48 -13.48
C ARG A 248 6.38 -11.00 -12.58
N ASN A 249 7.63 -10.66 -12.88
CA ASN A 249 8.76 -11.12 -12.08
C ASN A 249 8.81 -10.45 -10.70
N ASP A 250 8.27 -9.23 -10.56
CA ASP A 250 8.14 -8.58 -9.26
C ASP A 250 7.24 -9.39 -8.31
N LEU A 251 6.11 -9.91 -8.83
CA LEU A 251 5.19 -10.80 -8.09
C LEU A 251 5.85 -12.12 -7.69
N ILE A 252 6.59 -12.73 -8.63
CA ILE A 252 7.29 -14.00 -8.41
C ILE A 252 8.37 -13.82 -7.34
N LEU A 253 9.19 -12.77 -7.43
CA LEU A 253 10.22 -12.43 -6.44
C LEU A 253 9.61 -12.21 -5.05
N ALA A 254 8.55 -11.40 -4.96
CA ALA A 254 7.86 -11.16 -3.70
C ALA A 254 7.33 -12.45 -3.07
N SER A 255 6.80 -13.38 -3.87
CA SER A 255 6.30 -14.67 -3.37
C SER A 255 7.39 -15.63 -2.87
N HIS A 256 8.67 -15.33 -3.12
CA HIS A 256 9.82 -16.10 -2.65
C HIS A 256 10.65 -15.37 -1.58
N ALA A 257 10.33 -14.11 -1.31
CA ALA A 257 11.07 -13.29 -0.38
C ALA A 257 10.77 -13.69 1.07
N GLY A 258 11.82 -13.73 1.90
CA GLY A 258 11.70 -14.01 3.32
C GLY A 258 11.73 -12.75 4.18
N PHE A 259 12.03 -11.60 3.59
CA PHE A 259 12.07 -10.30 4.26
C PHE A 259 11.95 -9.15 3.27
N GLY A 260 11.36 -8.04 3.69
CA GLY A 260 11.30 -6.80 2.94
C GLY A 260 11.83 -5.60 3.72
N LEU A 261 12.65 -4.76 3.07
CA LEU A 261 12.99 -3.43 3.54
C LEU A 261 12.51 -2.43 2.50
N PHE A 262 11.47 -1.66 2.82
CA PHE A 262 10.75 -0.85 1.85
C PHE A 262 10.66 0.61 2.26
N GLY A 263 10.80 1.51 1.29
CA GLY A 263 10.22 2.85 1.37
C GLY A 263 8.69 2.79 1.19
N SER A 264 8.00 3.84 1.62
CA SER A 264 6.55 3.96 1.45
C SER A 264 6.13 3.94 -0.03
N SER A 265 5.55 2.83 -0.46
CA SER A 265 5.27 2.52 -1.87
C SER A 265 4.10 1.55 -1.97
N GLY A 266 3.29 1.63 -3.02
CA GLY A 266 2.22 0.64 -3.26
C GLY A 266 2.75 -0.80 -3.37
N ILE A 267 4.04 -0.98 -3.69
CA ILE A 267 4.68 -2.29 -3.74
C ILE A 267 4.88 -2.93 -2.36
N SER A 268 4.81 -2.17 -1.25
CA SER A 268 4.89 -2.74 0.09
C SER A 268 3.64 -3.56 0.46
N TRP A 269 2.51 -3.33 -0.22
CA TRP A 269 1.28 -4.10 -0.04
C TRP A 269 1.46 -5.57 -0.41
N PHE A 270 2.40 -5.88 -1.32
CA PHE A 270 2.76 -7.26 -1.65
C PHE A 270 3.26 -8.03 -0.43
N ALA A 271 3.98 -7.37 0.47
CA ALA A 271 4.48 -8.00 1.66
C ALA A 271 3.34 -8.44 2.59
N GLU A 272 2.27 -7.63 2.67
CA GLU A 272 1.08 -8.01 3.42
C GLU A 272 0.38 -9.22 2.80
N TRP A 273 0.22 -9.24 1.48
CA TRP A 273 -0.47 -10.35 0.80
C TRP A 273 0.30 -11.65 0.84
N MET A 274 1.63 -11.58 0.82
CA MET A 274 2.50 -12.76 0.91
C MET A 274 2.78 -13.19 2.35
N ASP A 275 2.19 -12.51 3.35
CA ASP A 275 2.49 -12.74 4.77
C ASP A 275 4.01 -12.70 5.05
N MET A 276 4.71 -11.81 4.35
CA MET A 276 6.16 -11.60 4.45
C MET A 276 6.47 -10.64 5.61
N PRO A 277 7.49 -10.90 6.45
CA PRO A 277 7.99 -9.92 7.41
C PRO A 277 8.66 -8.73 6.69
N PHE A 278 8.36 -7.51 7.13
CA PHE A 278 8.98 -6.34 6.50
C PHE A 278 9.12 -5.13 7.43
N VAL A 279 10.09 -4.29 7.08
CA VAL A 279 10.24 -2.94 7.62
C VAL A 279 9.85 -1.91 6.59
N MET A 280 8.94 -1.01 6.97
CA MET A 280 8.58 0.14 6.14
C MET A 280 9.14 1.44 6.73
N VAL A 281 9.90 2.19 5.94
CA VAL A 281 10.62 3.39 6.40
C VAL A 281 10.07 4.68 5.80
N ASN A 282 10.22 5.76 6.55
CA ASN A 282 9.89 7.14 6.15
C ASN A 282 8.46 7.28 5.59
N MET A 283 7.51 6.60 6.24
CA MET A 283 6.09 6.76 5.94
C MET A 283 5.56 8.00 6.65
N TRP A 284 5.05 9.00 5.92
CA TRP A 284 4.45 10.18 6.56
C TRP A 284 2.95 10.03 6.83
N THR A 285 2.27 9.11 6.13
CA THR A 285 0.84 8.79 6.30
C THR A 285 0.62 7.82 7.47
N ILE A 286 0.86 8.28 8.70
CA ILE A 286 0.71 7.46 9.91
C ILE A 286 -0.76 7.09 10.23
N ASP A 287 -1.69 7.71 9.50
CA ASP A 287 -3.13 7.46 9.53
C ASP A 287 -3.56 6.22 8.75
N SER A 288 -2.66 5.64 7.94
CA SER A 288 -2.91 4.40 7.20
C SER A 288 -1.69 3.47 7.25
N PRO A 289 -1.23 3.06 8.44
CA PRO A 289 -0.05 2.21 8.59
C PRO A 289 -0.30 0.82 8.00
N PRO A 290 0.74 0.00 7.75
CA PRO A 290 0.56 -1.33 7.20
C PRO A 290 -0.41 -2.19 8.02
N PHE A 291 -1.18 -3.04 7.36
CA PHE A 291 -2.13 -3.91 8.05
C PHE A 291 -1.49 -5.16 8.69
N SER A 292 -0.29 -5.57 8.24
CA SER A 292 0.34 -6.82 8.66
C SER A 292 0.89 -6.80 10.10
N ASP A 293 0.67 -7.87 10.85
CA ASP A 293 1.28 -8.06 12.19
C ASP A 293 2.75 -8.50 12.15
N LYS A 294 3.30 -8.72 10.94
CA LYS A 294 4.72 -8.95 10.69
C LYS A 294 5.44 -7.69 10.21
N ALA A 295 4.74 -6.55 10.20
CA ALA A 295 5.30 -5.28 9.78
C ALA A 295 5.76 -4.46 10.99
N VAL A 296 7.02 -4.01 10.94
CA VAL A 296 7.52 -2.91 11.77
C VAL A 296 7.64 -1.69 10.88
N TYR A 297 7.18 -0.54 11.34
CA TYR A 297 7.30 0.69 10.55
C TYR A 297 7.95 1.83 11.31
N LEU A 298 8.51 2.74 10.54
CA LEU A 298 9.24 3.90 10.98
C LEU A 298 8.64 5.14 10.31
N PRO A 299 7.90 5.98 11.04
CA PRO A 299 7.26 7.15 10.45
C PRO A 299 8.28 8.24 10.15
N THR A 300 8.04 9.01 9.09
CA THR A 300 8.70 10.30 8.89
C THR A 300 8.27 11.24 10.02
N LEU A 301 9.22 11.98 10.59
CA LEU A 301 8.90 13.03 11.55
C LEU A 301 8.75 14.38 10.84
N ALA A 302 7.80 15.19 11.27
CA ALA A 302 7.63 16.54 10.79
C ALA A 302 8.18 17.56 11.79
N ARG A 303 8.88 18.56 11.27
CA ARG A 303 9.31 19.75 12.02
C ARG A 303 8.52 20.95 11.55
N ASP A 304 7.89 21.67 12.46
CA ASP A 304 7.17 22.90 12.14
C ASP A 304 8.16 23.98 11.71
N LEU A 305 7.93 24.57 10.52
CA LEU A 305 8.84 25.59 9.97
C LEU A 305 8.80 26.92 10.75
N THR A 306 7.74 27.16 11.52
CA THR A 306 7.55 28.39 12.31
C THR A 306 8.24 28.28 13.66
N SER A 307 7.99 27.21 14.42
CA SER A 307 8.60 27.03 15.74
C SER A 307 9.98 26.38 15.70
N GLY A 308 10.26 25.56 14.67
CA GLY A 308 11.46 24.73 14.60
C GLY A 308 11.36 23.42 15.40
N ASP A 309 10.25 23.17 16.08
CA ASP A 309 10.05 21.99 16.92
C ASP A 309 9.49 20.81 16.13
N LEU A 310 9.70 19.60 16.65
CA LEU A 310 9.06 18.40 16.11
C LEU A 310 7.58 18.40 16.46
N VAL A 311 6.76 17.97 15.51
CA VAL A 311 5.32 17.84 15.66
C VAL A 311 4.97 16.51 16.33
N ASN A 312 4.09 16.55 17.33
CA ASN A 312 3.60 15.33 17.99
C ASN A 312 2.84 14.41 17.02
N PHE A 313 2.71 13.13 17.36
CA PHE A 313 2.08 12.16 16.48
C PHE A 313 0.57 12.36 16.32
N GLU A 314 -0.11 12.91 17.32
CA GLU A 314 -1.55 13.22 17.24
C GLU A 314 -1.84 14.23 16.13
N LYS A 315 -1.04 15.29 16.03
CA LYS A 315 -1.16 16.29 14.96
C LYS A 315 -0.73 15.73 13.61
N GLN A 316 0.35 14.94 13.54
CA GLN A 316 0.78 14.29 12.30
C GLN A 316 -0.28 13.31 11.74
N LEU A 317 -1.12 12.71 12.60
CA LEU A 317 -2.20 11.80 12.21
C LEU A 317 -3.20 12.45 11.25
N TRP A 318 -3.39 13.76 11.34
CA TRP A 318 -4.41 14.47 10.58
C TRP A 318 -3.86 15.20 9.35
N PHE A 319 -2.55 15.12 9.08
CA PHE A 319 -1.93 15.83 7.96
C PHE A 319 -2.58 15.55 6.62
N ARG A 320 -2.92 14.28 6.33
CA ARG A 320 -3.52 13.93 5.04
C ARG A 320 -4.93 14.51 4.87
N GLN A 321 -5.67 14.62 5.98
CA GLN A 321 -6.99 15.24 5.99
C GLN A 321 -6.90 16.77 5.88
N GLU A 322 -5.93 17.39 6.54
CA GLU A 322 -5.74 18.86 6.56
C GLU A 322 -5.07 19.41 5.30
N HIS A 323 -4.16 18.65 4.69
CA HIS A 323 -3.28 19.11 3.63
C HIS A 323 -3.36 18.31 2.32
N GLY A 324 -4.15 17.22 2.30
CA GLY A 324 -4.32 16.37 1.12
C GLY A 324 -3.30 15.24 1.02
N VAL A 325 -3.14 14.68 -0.18
CA VAL A 325 -2.41 13.41 -0.41
C VAL A 325 -0.88 13.55 -0.53
N PHE A 326 -0.34 14.76 -0.34
CA PHE A 326 1.09 15.03 -0.39
C PHE A 326 1.56 15.59 0.95
N PHE A 327 2.84 15.37 1.25
CA PHE A 327 3.42 15.92 2.47
C PHE A 327 3.40 17.47 2.42
N PRO A 328 2.94 18.14 3.49
CA PRO A 328 2.78 19.61 3.55
C PRO A 328 4.11 20.39 3.69
N HIS A 329 4.94 20.37 2.65
CA HIS A 329 6.26 21.05 2.64
C HIS A 329 6.23 22.56 2.85
N SER A 330 5.09 23.22 2.62
CA SER A 330 4.95 24.66 2.86
C SER A 330 4.85 25.00 4.35
N VAL A 331 4.57 24.02 5.21
CA VAL A 331 4.35 24.21 6.65
C VAL A 331 5.36 23.40 7.47
N TYR A 332 5.80 22.25 6.95
CA TYR A 332 6.66 21.33 7.69
C TYR A 332 7.89 20.89 6.90
N GLU A 333 8.98 20.66 7.61
CA GLU A 333 10.16 19.96 7.11
C GLU A 333 10.11 18.48 7.50
N ALA A 334 10.33 17.59 6.52
CA ALA A 334 10.39 16.16 6.73
C ALA A 334 11.76 15.70 7.25
N THR A 335 11.77 14.94 8.34
CA THR A 335 12.94 14.32 8.94
C THR A 335 12.88 12.81 8.73
N ASP A 336 13.85 12.28 7.98
CA ASP A 336 13.98 10.84 7.73
C ASP A 336 14.48 10.12 8.98
N CYS A 337 14.14 8.85 9.08
CA CYS A 337 14.71 7.95 10.07
C CYS A 337 16.21 7.76 9.81
N SER A 338 16.98 7.69 10.90
CA SER A 338 18.43 7.47 10.83
C SER A 338 18.77 6.03 10.49
N ALA A 339 20.02 5.79 10.10
CA ALA A 339 20.52 4.44 9.83
C ALA A 339 20.35 3.47 11.02
N GLU A 340 20.50 3.98 12.25
CA GLU A 340 20.32 3.19 13.47
C GLU A 340 18.85 2.85 13.72
N ASP A 341 17.93 3.78 13.46
CA ASP A 341 16.48 3.54 13.59
C ASP A 341 16.05 2.39 12.65
N ILE A 342 16.57 2.38 11.42
CA ILE A 342 16.28 1.35 10.42
C ILE A 342 16.88 0.00 10.81
N LEU A 343 18.13 -0.01 11.31
CA LEU A 343 18.80 -1.24 11.73
C LEU A 343 18.10 -1.90 12.92
N THR A 344 17.70 -1.11 13.93
CA THR A 344 16.99 -1.60 15.12
C THR A 344 15.60 -2.12 14.77
N ALA A 345 14.84 -1.40 13.93
CA ALA A 345 13.54 -1.88 13.41
C ALA A 345 13.68 -3.20 12.63
N THR A 346 14.75 -3.35 11.85
CA THR A 346 15.05 -4.58 11.11
C THR A 346 15.32 -5.75 12.05
N ARG A 347 16.13 -5.53 13.10
CA ARG A 347 16.39 -6.55 14.12
C ARG A 347 15.12 -6.96 14.86
N GLU A 348 14.28 -5.99 15.23
CA GLU A 348 12.98 -6.24 15.84
C GLU A 348 12.09 -7.11 14.94
N CYS A 349 11.95 -6.75 13.67
CA CYS A 349 11.12 -7.49 12.71
C CYS A 349 11.64 -8.92 12.48
N LEU A 350 12.95 -9.11 12.32
CA LEU A 350 13.54 -10.44 12.16
C LEU A 350 13.40 -11.29 13.43
N GLU A 351 13.48 -10.67 14.60
CA GLU A 351 13.27 -11.39 15.87
C GLU A 351 11.81 -11.83 16.01
N MET A 352 10.84 -10.96 15.69
CA MET A 352 9.41 -11.32 15.65
C MET A 352 9.14 -12.53 14.74
N GLU A 353 9.83 -12.64 13.61
CA GLU A 353 9.71 -13.80 12.73
C GLU A 353 10.30 -15.07 13.35
N ARG A 354 11.38 -14.97 14.13
CA ARG A 354 12.03 -16.13 14.77
C ARG A 354 11.27 -16.67 15.97
N VAL A 355 10.82 -15.78 16.85
CA VAL A 355 10.21 -16.16 18.15
C VAL A 355 8.70 -15.99 18.19
N GLY A 356 8.11 -15.52 17.09
CA GLY A 356 6.71 -15.14 17.02
C GLY A 356 6.46 -13.72 17.53
N ASN A 357 5.22 -13.28 17.41
CA ASN A 357 4.83 -11.92 17.77
C ASN A 357 5.04 -11.64 19.26
N VAL A 358 6.02 -10.79 19.57
CA VAL A 358 6.31 -10.33 20.92
C VAL A 358 5.29 -9.27 21.37
N ALA A 359 5.09 -9.17 22.70
CA ALA A 359 4.24 -8.13 23.27
C ALA A 359 4.81 -6.72 22.97
N LEU A 360 3.92 -5.75 22.76
CA LEU A 360 4.31 -4.37 22.56
C LEU A 360 5.00 -3.80 23.81
N THR A 361 5.98 -2.92 23.61
CA THR A 361 6.53 -2.09 24.68
C THR A 361 5.52 -1.04 25.15
N GLU A 362 5.83 -0.36 26.26
CA GLU A 362 4.96 0.70 26.77
C GLU A 362 4.81 1.85 25.77
N ASN A 363 5.90 2.33 25.17
CA ASN A 363 5.82 3.42 24.20
C ASN A 363 5.20 2.98 22.87
N GLN A 364 5.32 1.71 22.47
CA GLN A 364 4.56 1.17 21.34
C GLN A 364 3.05 1.17 21.61
N ARG A 365 2.61 0.79 22.82
CA ARG A 365 1.19 0.86 23.22
C ARG A 365 0.68 2.30 23.22
N ARG A 366 1.42 3.22 23.85
CA ARG A 366 1.07 4.66 23.87
C ARG A 366 0.91 5.22 22.47
N TYR A 367 1.85 4.91 21.57
CA TYR A 367 1.74 5.30 20.17
C TYR A 367 0.50 4.71 19.50
N GLN A 368 0.23 3.40 19.70
CA GLN A 368 -0.95 2.75 19.14
C GLN A 368 -2.25 3.40 19.64
N GLU A 369 -2.32 3.77 20.93
CA GLU A 369 -3.43 4.51 21.50
C GLU A 369 -3.62 5.89 20.85
N THR A 370 -2.52 6.63 20.63
CA THR A 370 -2.55 7.92 19.92
C THR A 370 -3.11 7.76 18.50
N VAL A 371 -2.56 6.86 17.70
CA VAL A 371 -2.97 6.72 16.30
C VAL A 371 -4.34 6.04 16.13
N SER A 372 -4.82 5.31 17.14
CA SER A 372 -6.15 4.66 17.13
C SER A 372 -7.33 5.65 17.10
N ALA A 373 -7.07 6.95 17.26
CA ALA A 373 -8.06 7.99 16.99
C ALA A 373 -8.50 8.01 15.51
N HIS A 374 -7.65 7.55 14.58
CA HIS A 374 -7.98 7.43 13.17
C HIS A 374 -8.60 6.04 12.87
N PRO A 375 -9.72 5.95 12.12
CA PRO A 375 -10.42 4.68 11.87
C PRO A 375 -9.54 3.59 11.25
N THR A 376 -8.68 3.95 10.30
CA THR A 376 -7.80 2.98 9.63
C THR A 376 -6.71 2.46 10.56
N SER A 377 -5.99 3.36 11.25
CA SER A 377 -4.91 2.99 12.17
C SER A 377 -5.41 2.12 13.31
N LYS A 378 -6.63 2.33 13.78
CA LYS A 378 -7.29 1.47 14.78
C LYS A 378 -7.41 0.00 14.36
N GLN A 379 -7.50 -0.27 13.05
CA GLN A 379 -7.64 -1.62 12.51
C GLN A 379 -6.30 -2.26 12.12
N ALA A 380 -5.21 -1.48 12.08
CA ALA A 380 -3.89 -1.98 11.68
C ALA A 380 -3.30 -2.93 12.73
N LEU A 381 -2.53 -3.92 12.27
CA LEU A 381 -1.83 -4.87 13.15
C LEU A 381 -0.32 -4.61 13.20
N SER A 382 0.20 -3.71 12.37
CA SER A 382 1.61 -3.33 12.38
C SER A 382 1.98 -2.57 13.65
N ARG A 383 3.29 -2.49 13.91
CA ARG A 383 3.83 -1.76 15.06
C ARG A 383 4.89 -0.75 14.63
N ILE A 384 4.97 0.36 15.34
CA ILE A 384 6.14 1.25 15.27
C ILE A 384 7.36 0.55 15.88
N SER A 385 8.57 0.80 15.39
CA SER A 385 9.79 0.29 16.02
C SER A 385 9.87 0.68 17.51
N ALA A 386 10.18 -0.28 18.38
CA ALA A 386 10.29 -0.07 19.82
C ALA A 386 11.37 0.96 20.15
N ALA A 387 12.56 0.82 19.55
CA ALA A 387 13.67 1.75 19.76
C ALA A 387 13.33 3.16 19.28
N PHE A 388 12.60 3.28 18.17
CA PHE A 388 12.14 4.56 17.66
C PHE A 388 11.08 5.20 18.57
N ALA A 389 10.12 4.41 19.05
CA ALA A 389 9.10 4.89 19.98
C ALA A 389 9.70 5.35 21.32
N ASP A 390 10.74 4.66 21.82
CA ASP A 390 11.46 5.06 23.03
C ASP A 390 12.25 6.36 22.83
N LYS A 391 12.93 6.49 21.70
CA LYS A 391 13.68 7.69 21.31
C LYS A 391 12.80 8.93 21.17
N HIS A 392 11.54 8.75 20.77
CA HIS A 392 10.57 9.82 20.49
C HIS A 392 9.35 9.77 21.42
N ALA A 393 9.55 9.32 22.66
CA ALA A 393 8.47 9.17 23.64
C ALA A 393 7.81 10.51 24.05
N ASP A 394 8.52 11.62 23.86
CA ASP A 394 8.06 13.00 24.04
C ASP A 394 7.01 13.41 23.00
N LEU A 395 7.04 12.84 21.79
CA LEU A 395 6.07 13.13 20.73
C LEU A 395 4.72 12.41 20.91
N MET A 396 4.59 11.57 21.95
CA MET A 396 3.39 10.80 22.33
C MET A 396 2.51 11.54 23.35
N THR A 397 2.79 12.82 23.62
CA THR A 397 1.97 13.62 24.55
C THR A 397 0.69 14.07 23.86
N ILE A 398 -0.45 13.77 24.50
CA ILE A 398 -1.72 14.40 24.17
C ILE A 398 -1.60 15.85 24.65
N GLU A 399 -1.55 16.79 23.72
CA GLU A 399 -1.82 18.17 24.08
C GLU A 399 -3.30 18.23 24.46
N LEU A 400 -3.58 18.20 25.77
CA LEU A 400 -4.85 18.72 26.25
C LEU A 400 -4.89 20.15 25.76
N ALA A 401 -5.76 20.43 24.79
CA ALA A 401 -5.98 21.77 24.29
C ALA A 401 -6.07 22.71 25.49
N SER A 402 -5.08 23.60 25.63
CA SER A 402 -5.19 24.71 26.55
C SER A 402 -6.49 25.43 26.22
N ASP A 403 -7.27 25.76 27.24
CA ASP A 403 -8.50 26.55 27.15
C ASP A 403 -8.22 27.90 26.47
N ASP A 404 -8.09 27.90 25.15
CA ASP A 404 -7.99 29.10 24.33
C ASP A 404 -9.35 29.26 23.66
N GLN A 405 -10.18 30.11 24.29
CA GLN A 405 -11.60 30.29 23.99
C GLN A 405 -11.91 30.92 22.62
N ASP A 406 -10.94 31.03 21.71
CA ASP A 406 -11.13 31.70 20.41
C ASP A 406 -10.80 30.84 19.18
N ALA A 407 -10.56 29.52 19.34
CA ALA A 407 -10.50 28.61 18.20
C ALA A 407 -11.90 28.19 17.76
N VAL A 408 -12.31 28.63 16.56
CA VAL A 408 -13.54 28.17 15.89
C VAL A 408 -13.55 26.63 15.88
N PRO A 409 -14.60 25.97 16.40
CA PRO A 409 -14.62 24.52 16.50
C PRO A 409 -14.60 23.91 15.09
N MET A 410 -13.50 23.24 14.73
CA MET A 410 -13.55 22.26 13.66
C MET A 410 -14.53 21.18 14.12
N THR A 411 -15.67 21.13 13.44
CA THR A 411 -16.71 20.15 13.66
C THR A 411 -16.11 18.76 13.66
N ARG A 412 -16.04 18.14 14.85
CA ARG A 412 -16.14 16.68 15.01
C ARG A 412 -17.45 16.27 14.34
N ALA A 413 -17.39 15.91 13.06
CA ALA A 413 -18.52 15.34 12.37
C ALA A 413 -18.87 14.04 13.09
N ALA A 414 -20.01 14.07 13.75
CA ALA A 414 -20.56 12.95 14.49
C ALA A 414 -20.71 11.74 13.56
N VAL A 415 -20.06 10.64 13.95
CA VAL A 415 -20.49 9.31 13.55
C VAL A 415 -21.82 9.04 14.27
N SER A 416 -22.94 9.28 13.60
CA SER A 416 -24.24 8.72 13.97
C SER A 416 -25.28 8.86 12.86
N ALA A 417 -25.57 7.75 12.18
CA ALA A 417 -26.89 7.19 11.82
C ALA A 417 -26.75 6.32 10.57
#